data_AF-A0A1X4HSU7-F1
#
_entry.id   AF-A0A1X4HSU7-F1
#
_cell.length_a   1.000
_cell.length_b   1.000
_cell.length_c   1.000
_cell.angle_alpha   90.00
_cell.angle_beta   90.00
_cell.angle_gamma   90.00
#
_symmetry.space_group_name_H-M   'P 1'
#
loop_
_entity.id
_entity.type
_entity.pdbx_description
1 polymer ?
#
loop_
_entity_poly.entity_id
_entity_poly.type
_entity_poly.pdbx_seq_one_letter_code
_entity_poly.pdbx_strand_id
1 'polypeptide(L)'
;PSDTPGPPPAHTPAPPPPYDPGTPPPPYDPGPPPPYELHDPHPGAGGPHAGQSFDPRALTDGQLDELTHRLVGPLTRLLRAELRMDRERIGRLRDPRA
;
A
#
# COMPACT_ATOMS: atom_id res chain seq x y z
N PRO A 1 25.32 -19.85 -40.99
CA PRO A 1 24.88 -18.44 -40.92
C PRO A 1 23.58 -18.34 -40.12
N SER A 2 23.68 -17.90 -38.86
CA SER A 2 22.53 -17.49 -38.04
C SER A 2 23.01 -16.33 -37.14
N ASP A 3 22.84 -15.10 -37.63
CA ASP A 3 23.03 -13.88 -36.85
C ASP A 3 21.79 -13.69 -35.97
N THR A 4 21.98 -13.49 -34.67
CA THR A 4 20.88 -13.19 -33.73
C THR A 4 21.08 -11.75 -33.27
N PRO A 5 20.11 -10.82 -33.44
CA PRO A 5 20.28 -9.43 -33.04
C PRO A 5 20.27 -9.32 -31.51
N GLY A 6 21.25 -8.62 -30.95
CA GLY A 6 21.36 -8.37 -29.51
C GLY A 6 20.23 -7.48 -28.96
N PRO A 7 20.01 -7.49 -27.64
CA PRO A 7 18.95 -6.70 -27.00
C PRO A 7 19.19 -5.18 -27.15
N PRO A 8 18.13 -4.36 -27.22
CA PRO A 8 18.25 -2.91 -27.33
C PRO A 8 18.85 -2.29 -26.05
N PRO A 9 19.56 -1.15 -26.15
CA PRO A 9 20.14 -0.50 -24.98
C PRO A 9 19.05 0.03 -24.06
N ALA A 10 19.19 -0.21 -22.76
CA ALA A 10 18.33 0.37 -21.73
C ALA A 10 18.51 1.89 -21.71
N HIS A 11 17.42 2.64 -21.89
CA HIS A 11 17.43 4.09 -21.68
C HIS A 11 17.50 4.38 -20.18
N THR A 12 18.69 4.69 -19.69
CA THR A 12 18.86 5.23 -18.33
C THR A 12 18.27 6.65 -18.32
N PRO A 13 17.31 6.98 -17.44
CA PRO A 13 16.83 8.35 -17.31
C PRO A 13 17.98 9.25 -16.84
N ALA A 14 18.20 10.37 -17.53
CA ALA A 14 19.18 11.36 -17.10
C ALA A 14 18.78 11.93 -15.73
N PRO A 15 19.76 12.24 -14.84
CA PRO A 15 19.46 12.87 -13.57
C PRO A 15 18.77 14.23 -13.78
N PRO A 16 17.84 14.61 -12.90
CA PRO A 16 17.15 15.89 -13.01
C PRO A 16 18.16 17.05 -12.89
N PRO A 17 17.93 18.17 -13.60
CA PRO A 17 18.77 19.35 -13.47
C PRO A 17 18.76 19.89 -12.02
N PRO A 18 19.83 20.59 -11.59
CA PRO A 18 19.86 21.24 -10.29
C PRO A 18 18.66 22.17 -10.09
N TYR A 19 18.02 22.09 -8.95
CA TYR A 19 16.89 22.94 -8.60
C TYR A 19 17.36 24.39 -8.44
N ASP A 20 16.86 25.29 -9.30
CA ASP A 20 17.04 26.73 -9.17
C ASP A 20 15.82 27.30 -8.41
N PRO A 21 15.99 27.81 -7.16
CA PRO A 21 14.89 28.29 -6.34
C PRO A 21 14.20 29.56 -6.88
N GLY A 22 14.72 30.17 -7.95
CA GLY A 22 14.17 31.39 -8.55
C GLY A 22 13.07 31.18 -9.60
N THR A 23 12.84 29.95 -10.07
CA THR A 23 11.81 29.69 -11.09
C THR A 23 10.54 29.09 -10.47
N PRO A 24 9.37 29.74 -10.62
CA PRO A 24 8.11 29.13 -10.20
C PRO A 24 7.89 27.85 -11.04
N PRO A 25 7.41 26.76 -10.42
CA PRO A 25 7.14 25.53 -11.16
C PRO A 25 6.11 25.82 -12.26
N PRO A 26 6.22 25.14 -13.43
CA PRO A 26 5.20 25.25 -14.45
C PRO A 26 3.82 24.84 -13.85
N PRO A 27 2.72 25.45 -14.33
CA PRO A 27 1.38 25.04 -13.93
C PRO A 27 1.20 23.54 -14.15
N TYR A 28 0.79 22.83 -13.10
CA TYR A 28 0.47 21.42 -13.22
C TYR A 28 -0.83 21.28 -14.01
N ASP A 29 -0.72 20.79 -15.25
CA ASP A 29 -1.84 20.36 -16.06
C ASP A 29 -1.94 18.83 -15.96
N PRO A 30 -2.83 18.28 -15.12
CA PRO A 30 -3.10 16.86 -15.16
C PRO A 30 -3.80 16.58 -16.48
N GLY A 31 -3.03 16.09 -17.46
CA GLY A 31 -3.59 15.56 -18.70
C GLY A 31 -4.74 14.58 -18.40
N PRO A 32 -5.65 14.36 -19.37
CA PRO A 32 -6.81 13.51 -19.15
C PRO A 32 -6.38 12.16 -18.59
N PRO A 33 -7.05 11.63 -17.55
CA PRO A 33 -6.69 10.34 -17.00
C PRO A 33 -6.74 9.30 -18.12
N PRO A 34 -5.81 8.33 -18.13
CA PRO A 34 -5.93 7.22 -19.07
C PRO A 34 -7.31 6.59 -18.93
N PRO A 35 -7.93 6.10 -20.02
CA PRO A 35 -9.17 5.35 -19.89
C PRO A 35 -8.92 4.25 -18.87
N TYR A 36 -9.74 4.25 -17.83
CA TYR A 36 -9.78 3.17 -16.86
C TYR A 36 -10.21 1.93 -17.65
N GLU A 37 -9.23 1.17 -18.12
CA GLU A 37 -9.44 -0.24 -18.36
C GLU A 37 -9.94 -0.79 -17.03
N LEU A 38 -11.24 -1.06 -16.96
CA LEU A 38 -11.82 -1.89 -15.93
C LEU A 38 -11.23 -3.29 -16.14
N HIS A 39 -9.97 -3.44 -15.77
CA HIS A 39 -9.34 -4.72 -15.57
C HIS A 39 -10.04 -5.26 -14.34
N ASP A 40 -11.16 -5.95 -14.56
CA ASP A 40 -11.79 -6.77 -13.56
C ASP A 40 -10.79 -7.91 -13.30
N PRO A 41 -9.98 -7.86 -12.22
CA PRO A 41 -9.09 -8.94 -11.90
C PRO A 41 -9.94 -9.91 -11.09
N HIS A 42 -11.01 -10.41 -11.67
CA HIS A 42 -11.66 -11.62 -11.19
C HIS A 42 -11.26 -12.77 -12.12
N PRO A 43 -10.02 -13.29 -12.02
CA PRO A 43 -9.71 -14.59 -12.59
C PRO A 43 -10.44 -15.64 -11.74
N GLY A 44 -11.73 -15.82 -12.01
CA GLY A 44 -12.57 -16.86 -11.41
C GLY A 44 -12.80 -16.70 -9.91
N ALA A 45 -14.07 -16.77 -9.50
CA ALA A 45 -14.43 -17.20 -8.14
C ALA A 45 -14.10 -18.70 -7.94
N GLY A 46 -12.88 -19.10 -8.30
CA GLY A 46 -12.52 -20.46 -8.68
C GLY A 46 -11.00 -20.69 -8.74
N GLY A 47 -10.21 -20.00 -7.93
CA GLY A 47 -8.85 -20.47 -7.64
C GLY A 47 -8.90 -21.85 -6.96
N PRO A 48 -7.79 -22.62 -6.90
CA PRO A 48 -7.78 -23.98 -6.32
C PRO A 48 -8.25 -24.07 -4.86
N HIS A 49 -8.51 -22.95 -4.20
CA HIS A 49 -9.03 -22.83 -2.84
C HIS A 49 -10.50 -22.40 -2.75
N ALA A 50 -11.21 -22.21 -3.87
CA ALA A 50 -12.59 -21.69 -3.90
C ALA A 50 -13.65 -22.63 -3.26
N GLY A 51 -13.25 -23.83 -2.83
CA GLY A 51 -14.09 -24.73 -2.05
C GLY A 51 -13.48 -25.15 -0.70
N GLN A 52 -12.34 -24.57 -0.30
CA GLN A 52 -11.62 -24.99 0.89
C GLN A 52 -11.97 -24.06 2.05
N SER A 53 -12.73 -24.56 3.03
CA SER A 53 -12.94 -23.86 4.29
C SER A 53 -11.59 -23.65 4.96
N PHE A 54 -11.26 -22.40 5.30
CA PHE A 54 -10.07 -22.09 6.08
C PHE A 54 -10.16 -22.76 7.44
N ASP A 55 -9.24 -23.69 7.72
CA ASP A 55 -9.10 -24.27 9.05
C ASP A 55 -7.92 -23.61 9.79
N PRO A 56 -8.17 -22.76 10.80
CA PRO A 56 -7.10 -22.13 11.57
C PRO A 56 -6.29 -23.14 12.39
N ARG A 57 -6.82 -24.34 12.67
CA ARG A 57 -6.11 -25.37 13.43
C ARG A 57 -5.09 -26.13 12.59
N ALA A 58 -5.19 -26.02 11.27
CA ALA A 58 -4.23 -26.63 10.35
C ALA A 58 -2.98 -25.76 10.11
N LEU A 59 -2.90 -24.57 10.71
CA LEU A 59 -1.73 -23.69 10.59
C LEU A 59 -0.52 -24.31 11.29
N THR A 60 0.62 -24.22 10.61
CA THR A 60 1.92 -24.54 11.22
C THR A 60 2.37 -23.40 12.14
N ASP A 61 3.25 -23.68 13.10
CA ASP A 61 3.75 -22.67 14.04
C ASP A 61 4.41 -21.48 13.32
N GLY A 62 5.21 -21.74 12.27
CA GLY A 62 5.83 -20.67 11.48
C GLY A 62 4.82 -19.76 10.75
N GLN A 63 3.70 -20.31 10.28
CA GLN A 63 2.63 -19.53 9.65
C GLN A 63 1.86 -18.71 10.69
N LEU A 64 1.67 -19.26 11.89
CA LEU A 64 1.05 -18.55 13.00
C LEU A 64 1.93 -17.38 13.46
N ASP A 65 3.24 -17.59 13.56
CA ASP A 65 4.21 -16.56 13.91
C ASP A 65 4.25 -15.45 12.87
N GLU A 66 4.29 -15.81 11.59
CA GLU A 66 4.26 -14.84 10.50
C GLU A 66 2.95 -14.03 10.50
N LEU A 67 1.80 -14.69 10.65
CA LEU A 67 0.51 -14.03 10.76
C LEU A 67 0.49 -13.06 11.93
N THR A 68 0.96 -13.50 13.10
CA THR A 68 1.05 -12.68 14.30
C THR A 68 1.92 -11.45 14.06
N HIS A 69 3.10 -11.63 13.48
CA HIS A 69 4.01 -10.53 13.17
C HIS A 69 3.39 -9.52 12.20
N ARG A 70 2.68 -9.99 11.17
CA ARG A 70 1.96 -9.14 10.22
C ARG A 70 0.81 -8.36 10.87
N LEU A 71 0.12 -8.93 11.85
CA LEU A 71 -1.04 -8.31 12.50
C LEU A 71 -0.70 -7.36 13.64
N VAL A 72 0.40 -7.59 14.38
CA VAL A 72 0.75 -6.78 15.56
C VAL A 72 0.92 -5.29 15.22
N GLY A 73 1.60 -4.96 14.12
CA GLY A 73 1.80 -3.56 13.71
C GLY A 73 0.48 -2.82 13.44
N PRO A 74 -0.38 -3.32 12.54
CA PRO A 74 -1.70 -2.74 12.27
C PRO A 74 -2.60 -2.64 13.51
N LEU A 75 -2.73 -3.72 14.29
CA LEU A 75 -3.60 -3.74 15.47
C LEU A 75 -3.14 -2.74 16.53
N THR A 76 -1.85 -2.68 16.82
CA THR A 76 -1.33 -1.72 17.80
C THR A 76 -1.51 -0.27 17.34
N ARG A 77 -1.41 0.02 16.05
CA ARG A 77 -1.69 1.36 15.51
C ARG A 77 -3.15 1.75 15.69
N LEU A 78 -4.09 0.85 15.40
CA LEU A 78 -5.53 1.10 15.62
C LEU A 78 -5.82 1.34 17.10
N LEU A 79 -5.31 0.48 17.99
CA LEU A 79 -5.48 0.63 19.43
C LEU A 79 -4.91 1.95 19.95
N ARG A 80 -3.74 2.39 19.46
CA ARG A 80 -3.17 3.70 19.84
C ARG A 80 -4.07 4.86 19.39
N ALA A 81 -4.70 4.77 18.23
CA ALA A 81 -5.60 5.80 17.74
C ALA A 81 -6.85 5.90 18.64
N GLU A 82 -7.50 4.77 18.93
CA GLU A 82 -8.65 4.72 19.83
C GLU A 82 -8.32 5.26 21.22
N LEU A 83 -7.21 4.82 21.81
CA LEU A 83 -6.79 5.27 23.14
C LEU A 83 -6.42 6.76 23.17
N ARG A 84 -5.89 7.32 22.08
CA ARG A 84 -5.62 8.75 21.99
C ARG A 84 -6.94 9.54 21.99
N MET A 85 -7.91 9.13 21.17
CA MET A 85 -9.23 9.78 21.11
C MET A 85 -9.96 9.68 22.46
N ASP A 86 -9.90 8.52 23.11
CA ASP A 86 -10.47 8.32 24.43
C ASP A 86 -9.84 9.24 25.48
N ARG A 87 -8.51 9.43 25.44
CA ARG A 87 -7.81 10.36 26.34
C ARG A 87 -8.18 11.81 26.08
N GLU A 88 -8.29 12.23 24.82
CA GLU A 88 -8.73 13.58 24.45
C GLU A 88 -10.17 13.83 24.94
N ARG A 89 -11.05 12.83 24.80
CA ARG A 89 -12.45 12.89 25.27
C ARG A 89 -12.54 12.98 26.79
N ILE A 90 -11.83 12.10 27.51
CA ILE A 90 -11.79 12.11 28.98
C ILE A 90 -11.16 13.41 29.49
N GLY A 91 -10.12 13.91 28.82
CA GLY A 91 -9.46 15.17 29.15
C GLY A 91 -10.41 16.36 29.04
N ARG A 92 -11.19 16.48 27.95
CA ARG A 92 -12.23 17.50 27.81
C ARG A 92 -13.34 17.35 28.84
N LEU A 93 -13.82 16.13 29.08
CA LEU A 93 -14.89 15.88 30.06
C LEU A 93 -14.47 16.24 31.49
N ARG A 94 -13.18 16.16 31.79
CA ARG A 94 -12.61 16.51 33.08
C ARG A 94 -12.13 17.95 33.19
N ASP A 95 -12.18 18.74 32.12
CA ASP A 95 -11.81 20.15 32.17
C ASP A 95 -13.02 21.00 32.56
N PRO A 96 -13.12 21.50 33.81
CA PRO A 96 -14.21 22.36 34.23
C PRO A 96 -14.15 23.77 33.60
N ARG A 97 -13.14 24.06 32.77
CA ARG A 97 -12.98 25.33 32.05
C ARG A 97 -13.17 25.22 30.53
N ALA A 98 -13.40 24.01 29.99
CA ALA A 98 -13.64 23.76 28.57
C ALA A 98 -15.08 24.08 28.15
#